data_AF-A0AAN7KB09-F1
#
_entry.id   AF-A0AAN7KB09-F1
#
_cell.length_a   1.000
_cell.length_b   1.000
_cell.length_c   1.000
_cell.angle_alpha   90.00
_cell.angle_beta   90.00
_cell.angle_gamma   90.00
#
_symmetry.space_group_name_H-M   'P 1'
#
loop_
_entity.id
_entity.type
_entity.pdbx_description
1 polymer ?
#
loop_
_entity_poly.entity_id
_entity_poly.type
_entity_poly.pdbx_seq_one_letter_code
_entity_poly.pdbx_strand_id
1 'polypeptide(L)'
;MTVWMLSSLDYIVIMEQIEARDLYWEVICGQAAESNMNKVENLLLRCIERNPFGRFKEAEREASRGLRLLLEWGSPWDKRIPWDGWVSWARVLRMKAKEKAWPKEAWSLFRLGVLRPKTTA
;
A
#
# COMPACT_ATOMS: atom_id res chain seq x y z
N MET A 1 8.56 -19.70 20.60
CA MET A 1 9.24 -18.39 20.64
C MET A 1 9.15 -17.66 19.28
N THR A 2 7.97 -17.49 18.70
CA THR A 2 7.84 -16.94 17.32
C THR A 2 6.84 -15.79 17.18
N VAL A 3 6.03 -15.51 18.20
CA VAL A 3 5.00 -14.46 18.16
C VAL A 3 5.61 -13.05 18.39
N TRP A 4 6.68 -12.94 19.17
CA TRP A 4 7.33 -11.65 19.48
C TRP A 4 8.29 -11.14 18.40
N MET A 5 8.86 -12.03 17.58
CA MET A 5 9.76 -11.62 16.49
C MET A 5 9.01 -10.95 15.32
N LEU A 6 7.75 -11.34 15.09
CA LEU A 6 6.93 -10.79 14.01
C LEU A 6 6.47 -9.35 14.31
N SER A 7 6.26 -8.97 15.58
CA SER A 7 5.84 -7.61 15.92
C SER A 7 6.96 -6.58 15.76
N SER A 8 8.22 -6.97 15.98
CA SER A 8 9.37 -6.07 15.80
C SER A 8 9.63 -5.74 14.34
N LEU A 9 9.45 -6.70 13.43
CA LEU A 9 9.62 -6.47 12.00
C LEU A 9 8.52 -5.55 11.45
N ASP A 10 7.26 -5.79 11.84
CA ASP A 10 6.12 -4.96 11.42
C ASP A 10 6.27 -3.52 11.96
N TYR A 11 6.79 -3.35 13.18
CA TYR A 11 7.09 -2.03 13.76
C TYR A 11 8.16 -1.28 12.95
N ILE A 12 9.22 -1.95 12.52
CA ILE A 12 10.28 -1.35 11.69
C ILE A 12 9.70 -0.89 10.34
N VAL A 13 8.88 -1.73 9.68
CA VAL A 13 8.25 -1.36 8.40
C VAL A 13 7.34 -0.13 8.55
N ILE A 14 6.58 -0.04 9.66
CA ILE A 14 5.73 1.11 9.94
C ILE A 14 6.57 2.38 10.17
N MET A 15 7.67 2.28 10.91
CA MET A 15 8.56 3.42 11.14
C MET A 15 9.23 3.90 9.85
N GLU A 16 9.67 2.97 8.98
CA GLU A 16 10.22 3.30 7.66
C GLU A 16 9.19 4.03 6.78
N GLN A 17 7.92 3.60 6.80
CA GLN A 17 6.82 4.28 6.09
C GLN A 17 6.57 5.69 6.64
N ILE A 18 6.58 5.86 7.97
CA ILE A 18 6.38 7.16 8.62
C ILE A 18 7.52 8.10 8.24
N GLU A 19 8.78 7.64 8.31
CA GLU A 19 9.94 8.42 7.90
C GLU A 19 9.88 8.82 6.42
N ALA A 20 9.55 7.88 5.52
CA ALA A 20 9.40 8.17 4.10
C ALA A 20 8.30 9.22 3.86
N ARG A 21 7.14 9.08 4.53
CA ARG A 21 6.05 10.07 4.47
C ARG A 21 6.51 11.43 4.96
N ASP A 22 7.21 11.50 6.08
CA ASP A 22 7.62 12.77 6.68
C ASP A 22 8.64 13.50 5.80
N LEU A 23 9.57 12.76 5.17
CA LEU A 23 10.49 13.30 4.17
C LEU A 23 9.74 13.85 2.94
N TYR A 24 8.76 13.12 2.42
CA TYR A 24 7.91 13.61 1.34
C TYR A 24 7.11 14.86 1.76
N TRP A 25 6.58 14.87 2.97
CA TRP A 25 5.80 15.99 3.49
C TRP A 25 6.67 17.24 3.71
N GLU A 26 7.94 17.09 4.11
CA GLU A 26 8.89 18.20 4.17
C GLU A 26 9.10 18.82 2.78
N VAL A 27 9.15 18.01 1.72
CA VAL A 27 9.27 18.52 0.34
C VAL A 27 8.01 19.28 -0.09
N ILE A 28 6.82 18.76 0.22
CA ILE A 28 5.54 19.34 -0.19
C ILE A 28 5.19 20.61 0.61
N CYS A 29 5.41 20.60 1.92
CA CYS A 29 5.09 21.73 2.80
C CYS A 29 6.23 22.72 2.95
N GLY A 30 7.47 22.32 2.66
CA GLY A 30 8.58 23.24 2.59
C GLY A 30 8.30 24.29 1.52
N GLN A 31 8.61 25.56 1.83
CA GLN A 31 8.77 26.60 0.82
C GLN A 31 10.01 26.30 -0.04
N ALA A 32 10.09 25.13 -0.66
CA ALA A 32 10.95 24.85 -1.78
C ALA A 32 10.41 25.60 -3.02
N ALA A 33 10.22 26.91 -2.84
CA ALA A 33 10.06 27.88 -3.89
C ALA A 33 11.42 27.96 -4.58
N GLU A 34 11.60 27.16 -5.64
CA GLU A 34 12.59 27.25 -6.75
C GLU A 34 14.09 27.37 -6.42
N SER A 35 14.48 27.70 -5.19
CA SER A 35 15.80 28.19 -4.82
C SER A 35 16.75 27.13 -4.27
N ASN A 36 16.26 25.91 -4.00
CA ASN A 36 17.11 24.82 -3.49
C ASN A 36 16.69 23.43 -3.97
N MET A 37 16.72 23.24 -5.30
CA MET A 37 16.40 21.97 -5.96
C MET A 37 17.27 20.80 -5.48
N ASN A 38 18.53 21.04 -5.12
CA ASN A 38 19.43 20.00 -4.61
C ASN A 38 18.94 19.44 -3.26
N LYS A 39 18.39 20.29 -2.37
CA LYS A 39 17.79 19.84 -1.11
C LYS A 39 16.53 19.01 -1.38
N VAL A 40 15.69 19.43 -2.32
CA VAL A 40 14.48 18.70 -2.72
C VAL A 40 14.84 17.32 -3.26
N GLU A 41 15.80 17.23 -4.18
CA GLU A 41 16.25 15.96 -4.74
C GLU A 41 16.80 15.02 -3.67
N ASN A 42 17.63 15.52 -2.75
CA ASN A 42 18.16 14.70 -1.66
C ASN A 42 17.06 14.14 -0.75
N LEU A 43 16.07 14.97 -0.38
CA LEU A 43 14.94 14.54 0.44
C LEU A 43 14.10 13.48 -0.28
N LEU A 44 13.86 13.63 -1.59
CA LEU A 44 13.12 12.67 -2.40
C LEU A 44 13.89 11.34 -2.56
N LEU A 45 15.21 11.38 -2.75
CA LEU A 45 16.04 10.17 -2.80
C LEU A 45 16.00 9.40 -1.48
N ARG A 46 16.11 10.11 -0.35
CA ARG A 46 15.98 9.50 1.00
C ARG A 46 14.57 8.98 1.25
N CYS A 47 13.55 9.69 0.77
CA CYS A 47 12.18 9.21 0.81
C CYS A 47 12.07 7.87 0.08
N ILE A 48 12.57 7.78 -1.16
CA ILE A 48 12.53 6.54 -1.96
C ILE A 48 13.29 5.40 -1.28
N GLU A 49 14.48 5.67 -0.74
CA GLU A 49 15.28 4.66 -0.03
C GLU A 49 14.55 4.09 1.19
N ARG A 50 13.85 4.95 1.93
CA ARG A 50 13.04 4.56 3.08
C ARG A 50 11.69 4.01 2.68
N ASN A 51 11.25 4.23 1.44
CA ASN A 51 9.93 3.85 0.99
C ASN A 51 9.87 2.34 0.70
N PRO A 52 9.08 1.54 1.42
CA PRO A 52 8.96 0.10 1.20
C PRO A 52 8.28 -0.31 -0.11
N PHE A 53 7.96 0.63 -1.01
CA PHE A 53 7.33 0.33 -2.29
C PHE A 53 8.31 -0.50 -3.13
N GLY A 54 7.90 -1.74 -3.43
CA GLY A 54 8.75 -2.75 -4.05
C GLY A 54 8.94 -4.02 -3.21
N ARG A 55 8.52 -4.01 -1.93
CA ARG A 55 8.48 -5.21 -1.08
C ARG A 55 7.26 -6.09 -1.40
N PHE A 56 7.26 -6.66 -2.60
CA PHE A 56 6.15 -7.46 -3.14
C PHE A 56 5.75 -8.64 -2.22
N LYS A 57 6.73 -9.27 -1.55
CA LYS A 57 6.47 -10.37 -0.62
C LYS A 57 5.67 -9.95 0.62
N GLU A 58 5.99 -8.79 1.18
CA GLU A 58 5.26 -8.21 2.32
C GLU A 58 3.90 -7.70 1.89
N ALA A 59 3.82 -7.04 0.72
CA ALA A 59 2.56 -6.60 0.14
C ALA A 59 1.60 -7.77 -0.09
N GLU A 60 2.08 -8.92 -0.57
CA GLU A 60 1.26 -10.13 -0.71
C GLU A 60 0.75 -10.63 0.64
N ARG A 61 1.63 -10.68 1.65
CA ARG A 61 1.31 -11.15 3.01
C ARG A 61 0.25 -10.27 3.65
N GLU A 62 0.44 -8.96 3.65
CA GLU A 62 -0.48 -8.01 4.28
C GLU A 62 -1.79 -7.89 3.50
N ALA A 63 -1.76 -7.90 2.15
CA ALA A 63 -2.99 -7.93 1.35
C ALA A 63 -3.81 -9.22 1.62
N SER A 64 -3.15 -10.35 1.84
CA SER A 64 -3.81 -11.61 2.20
C SER A 64 -4.42 -11.56 3.60
N ARG A 65 -3.70 -10.98 4.56
CA ARG A 65 -4.19 -10.78 5.93
C ARG A 65 -5.38 -9.81 5.96
N GLY A 66 -5.27 -8.68 5.29
CA GLY A 66 -6.34 -7.69 5.15
C GLY A 66 -7.58 -8.28 4.48
N LEU A 67 -7.41 -9.06 3.40
CA LEU A 67 -8.53 -9.76 2.75
C LEU A 67 -9.23 -10.74 3.71
N ARG A 68 -8.48 -11.50 4.51
CA ARG A 68 -9.06 -12.41 5.50
C ARG A 68 -9.88 -11.63 6.54
N LEU A 69 -9.33 -10.56 7.10
CA LEU A 69 -10.02 -9.73 8.10
C LEU A 69 -11.29 -9.07 7.53
N LEU A 70 -11.25 -8.58 6.28
CA LEU A 70 -12.43 -8.01 5.62
C LEU A 70 -13.54 -9.06 5.44
N LEU A 71 -13.18 -10.31 5.13
CA LEU A 71 -14.14 -11.41 5.02
C LEU A 71 -14.70 -11.84 6.38
N GLU A 72 -13.88 -11.86 7.43
CA GLU A 72 -14.31 -12.17 8.80
C GLU A 72 -15.23 -11.08 9.37
N TRP A 73 -14.96 -9.81 9.07
CA TRP A 73 -15.81 -8.70 9.53
C TRP A 73 -17.14 -8.64 8.75
N GLY A 74 -17.13 -8.85 7.44
CA GLY A 74 -18.36 -8.86 6.63
C GLY A 74 -19.07 -7.50 6.52
N SER A 75 -18.40 -6.40 6.89
CA SER A 75 -18.93 -5.04 6.77
C SER A 75 -17.84 -4.08 6.30
N PRO A 76 -18.19 -2.98 5.60
CA PRO A 76 -17.19 -2.04 5.08
C PRO A 76 -16.53 -1.27 6.23
N TRP A 77 -15.20 -1.13 6.17
CA TRP A 77 -14.48 -0.37 7.19
C TRP A 77 -14.62 1.17 7.02
N ASP A 78 -14.93 1.63 5.81
CA ASP A 78 -15.27 3.03 5.49
C ASP A 78 -16.61 3.09 4.74
N LYS A 79 -17.47 4.03 5.13
CA LYS A 79 -18.85 4.17 4.62
C LYS A 79 -18.97 4.65 3.17
N ARG A 80 -17.89 5.16 2.56
CA ARG A 80 -17.90 5.75 1.21
C ARG A 80 -17.68 4.69 0.14
N ILE A 81 -17.10 3.55 0.52
CA ILE A 81 -16.81 2.43 -0.38
C ILE A 81 -17.56 1.20 0.12
N PRO A 82 -18.41 0.56 -0.71
CA PRO A 82 -19.12 -0.65 -0.31
C PRO A 82 -18.13 -1.78 0.02
N TRP A 83 -18.56 -2.74 0.84
CA TRP A 83 -17.71 -3.84 1.31
C TRP A 83 -17.07 -4.64 0.16
N ASP A 84 -17.83 -4.90 -0.91
CA ASP A 84 -17.32 -5.57 -2.11
C ASP A 84 -16.18 -4.79 -2.80
N GLY A 85 -16.18 -3.46 -2.68
CA GLY A 85 -15.10 -2.61 -3.18
C GLY A 85 -13.79 -2.86 -2.41
N TRP A 86 -13.87 -2.92 -1.09
CA TRP A 86 -12.72 -3.24 -0.22
C TRP A 86 -12.17 -4.64 -0.47
N VAL A 87 -13.06 -5.63 -0.62
CA VAL A 87 -12.68 -7.02 -0.95
C VAL A 87 -12.00 -7.09 -2.33
N SER A 88 -12.53 -6.38 -3.32
CA SER A 88 -11.95 -6.32 -4.68
C SER A 88 -10.56 -5.69 -4.66
N TRP A 89 -10.40 -4.58 -3.94
CA TRP A 89 -9.11 -3.91 -3.76
C TRP A 89 -8.06 -4.82 -3.13
N ALA A 90 -8.38 -5.50 -2.03
CA ALA A 90 -7.44 -6.40 -1.37
C ALA A 90 -7.01 -7.57 -2.30
N ARG A 91 -7.92 -8.08 -3.13
CA ARG A 91 -7.60 -9.11 -4.14
C ARG A 91 -6.66 -8.59 -5.23
N VAL A 92 -6.92 -7.39 -5.76
CA VAL A 92 -6.06 -6.77 -6.78
C VAL A 92 -4.67 -6.47 -6.21
N LEU A 93 -4.59 -5.96 -4.97
CA LEU A 93 -3.31 -5.74 -4.29
C LEU A 93 -2.51 -7.03 -4.15
N ARG A 94 -3.15 -8.12 -3.69
CA ARG A 94 -2.52 -9.44 -3.59
C ARG A 94 -2.06 -9.96 -4.95
N MET A 95 -2.88 -9.80 -5.99
CA MET A 95 -2.55 -10.23 -7.36
C MET A 95 -1.34 -9.45 -7.91
N LYS A 96 -1.35 -8.12 -7.79
CA LYS A 96 -0.28 -7.25 -8.27
C LYS A 96 1.02 -7.40 -7.48
N ALA A 97 0.92 -7.71 -6.19
CA ALA A 97 2.06 -8.11 -5.39
C ALA A 97 2.71 -9.40 -5.94
N LYS A 98 1.93 -10.43 -6.27
CA LYS A 98 2.43 -11.67 -6.88
C LYS A 98 3.07 -11.43 -8.25
N GLU A 99 2.45 -10.60 -9.08
CA GLU A 99 2.97 -10.21 -10.41
C GLU A 99 4.21 -9.31 -10.34
N LYS A 100 4.60 -8.86 -9.15
CA LYS A 100 5.70 -7.90 -8.93
C LYS A 100 5.57 -6.64 -9.79
N ALA A 101 4.34 -6.21 -10.04
CA ALA A 101 4.04 -5.10 -10.92
C ALA A 101 2.89 -4.28 -10.35
N TRP A 102 3.14 -3.01 -10.08
CA TRP A 102 2.09 -2.08 -9.70
C TRP A 102 1.51 -1.40 -10.94
N PRO A 103 0.18 -1.19 -11.00
CA PRO A 103 -0.41 -0.43 -12.08
C PRO A 103 0.14 1.00 -12.09
N LYS A 104 0.41 1.52 -13.29
CA LYS A 104 0.91 2.90 -13.47
C LYS A 104 -0.15 3.97 -13.21
N GLU A 105 -1.42 3.58 -13.23
CA GLU A 105 -2.56 4.49 -13.01
C GLU A 105 -3.38 4.03 -11.79
N ALA A 106 -3.58 4.92 -10.82
CA ALA A 106 -4.32 4.63 -9.57
C ALA A 106 -5.76 4.13 -9.84
N TRP A 107 -6.41 4.65 -10.88
CA TRP A 107 -7.78 4.26 -11.25
C TRP A 107 -7.91 2.88 -11.87
N SER A 108 -6.83 2.32 -12.42
CA SER A 108 -6.87 0.97 -13.01
C SER A 108 -7.11 -0.11 -11.94
N LEU A 109 -6.75 0.15 -10.67
CA LEU A 109 -6.98 -0.74 -9.53
C LEU A 109 -8.48 -0.92 -9.21
N PHE A 110 -9.30 0.11 -9.47
CA PHE A 110 -10.77 0.02 -9.37
C PHE A 110 -11.39 -0.72 -10.56
N ARG A 111 -10.84 -0.56 -11.76
CA ARG A 111 -11.36 -1.18 -13.00
C ARG A 111 -11.02 -2.67 -13.11
N LEU A 112 -9.95 -3.12 -12.44
CA LEU A 112 -9.55 -4.53 -12.33
C LEU A 112 -10.51 -5.37 -11.48
N GLY A 113 -11.70 -4.85 -11.16
CA GLY A 113 -12.79 -5.54 -10.49
C GLY A 113 -12.93 -6.97 -10.98
N VAL A 114 -12.36 -7.89 -10.21
CA VAL A 114 -12.55 -9.34 -10.36
C VAL A 114 -13.95 -9.65 -9.83
N LEU A 115 -14.96 -9.09 -10.51
CA LEU A 115 -16.31 -9.59 -10.45
C LEU A 115 -16.26 -10.96 -11.11
N ARG A 116 -16.60 -12.00 -10.35
CA ARG A 116 -16.69 -13.37 -10.86
C ARG A 116 -17.50 -13.35 -12.16
N PRO A 117 -17.05 -13.96 -13.27
CA PRO A 117 -17.98 -14.33 -14.31
C PRO A 117 -19.03 -15.24 -13.66
N LYS A 118 -20.31 -14.94 -13.88
CA LYS A 118 -21.39 -15.86 -13.47
C LYS A 118 -21.09 -17.21 -14.11
N THR A 119 -20.92 -18.24 -13.31
CA THR A 119 -20.91 -19.61 -13.80
C THR A 119 -22.29 -19.88 -14.38
N THR A 120 -22.43 -19.76 -15.70
CA THR A 120 -23.54 -20.39 -16.42
C THR A 120 -23.29 -21.89 -16.40
N ALA A 121 -24.06 -22.57 -15.56
CA ALA A 121 -24.40 -23.98 -15.72
C ALA A 121 -25.91 -24.02 -16.02
#